data_AF-A0A2K3LX89-F1
#
_entry.id   AF-A0A2K3LX89-F1
#
_cell.length_a   1.000
_cell.length_b   1.000
_cell.length_c   1.000
_cell.angle_alpha   90.00
_cell.angle_beta   90.00
_cell.angle_gamma   90.00
#
_symmetry.space_group_name_H-M   'P 1'
#
loop_
_entity.id
_entity.type
_entity.pdbx_description
1 polymer ?
#
loop_
_entity_poly.entity_id
_entity_poly.type
_entity_poly.pdbx_seq_one_letter_code
_entity_poly.pdbx_strand_id
1 'polypeptide(L)'
;MSGGEAQKGRRVAIIGVSSLLLVAMVVAVTVGNQNGMEDDIENNRKNHVASTVRAVQTICHPAEYKKECEDALTSEAEANNVTDPKELIKIAFNVTIKKIGDKLKETNLMEEVEKDPRSKDALDTCKQLMDLSIGEFIKSLDGMGEFHLQDLDKFLMNVKVWLNGAVTYMDTCVDGFENTTTDAGQKMKELLTSSMHMSSNALAIISDFADTVSDWNVTKFLGRRLLHDSETPSWVDHRRLLDAKTNSFKHKPDVTVALDGSGDVKSINEALTKVPEKSKKPFIIYIKAGVYAEYVEVNKHMTNVVFVGEGGKKSVITGNKNFIDGINTYRTATVGMYLLIHAYM
;
A
#
# COMPACT_ATOMS: atom_id res chain seq x y z
N MET A 1 -61.26 4.63 81.38
CA MET A 1 -60.38 5.43 80.50
C MET A 1 -58.93 5.14 80.88
N SER A 2 -58.24 4.25 80.17
CA SER A 2 -56.77 4.25 80.04
C SER A 2 -56.37 3.10 79.11
N GLY A 3 -56.03 3.42 77.87
CA GLY A 3 -55.69 2.42 76.84
C GLY A 3 -55.30 3.01 75.48
N GLY A 4 -55.33 4.35 75.33
CA GLY A 4 -55.11 5.03 74.04
C GLY A 4 -53.67 5.51 73.79
N GLU A 5 -52.80 5.58 74.80
CA GLU A 5 -51.51 6.28 74.64
C GLU A 5 -50.36 5.37 74.19
N ALA A 6 -50.34 4.10 74.59
CA ALA A 6 -49.27 3.16 74.20
C ALA A 6 -49.31 2.77 72.72
N GLN A 7 -50.49 2.80 72.08
CA GLN A 7 -50.65 2.42 70.68
C GLN A 7 -50.26 3.55 69.70
N LYS A 8 -50.31 4.80 70.15
CA LYS A 8 -50.00 5.98 69.33
C LYS A 8 -48.49 6.15 69.12
N GLY A 9 -47.68 5.94 70.17
CA GLY A 9 -46.21 6.00 70.09
C GLY A 9 -45.60 4.94 69.16
N ARG A 10 -46.15 3.71 69.18
CA ARG A 10 -45.68 2.62 68.30
C ARG A 10 -45.97 2.90 66.82
N ARG A 11 -47.09 3.56 66.50
CA ARG A 11 -47.42 3.96 65.12
C ARG A 11 -46.53 5.10 64.60
N VAL A 12 -46.21 6.08 65.44
CA VAL A 12 -45.31 7.19 65.08
C VAL A 12 -43.87 6.70 64.87
N ALA A 13 -43.40 5.76 65.69
CA ALA A 13 -42.08 5.15 65.52
C ALA A 13 -41.98 4.34 64.21
N ILE A 14 -43.02 3.58 63.84
CA ILE A 14 -43.05 2.82 62.58
C ILE A 14 -43.05 3.76 61.37
N ILE A 15 -43.85 4.84 61.41
CA ILE A 15 -43.89 5.83 60.31
C ILE A 15 -42.54 6.55 60.16
N GLY A 16 -41.87 6.89 61.26
CA GLY A 16 -40.54 7.51 61.23
C GLY A 16 -39.47 6.61 60.60
N VAL A 17 -39.45 5.33 60.96
CA VAL A 17 -38.49 4.34 60.41
C VAL A 17 -38.77 4.05 58.94
N SER A 18 -40.05 3.94 58.54
CA SER A 18 -40.41 3.74 57.13
C SER A 18 -40.03 4.93 56.25
N SER A 19 -40.19 6.16 56.72
CA SER A 19 -39.77 7.35 55.97
C SER A 19 -38.25 7.44 55.80
N LEU A 20 -37.48 7.08 56.83
CA LEU A 20 -36.01 7.02 56.76
C LEU A 20 -35.52 5.95 55.77
N LEU A 21 -36.15 4.77 55.75
CA LEU A 21 -35.82 3.71 54.80
C LEU A 21 -36.16 4.11 53.35
N LEU A 22 -37.27 4.82 53.13
CA LEU A 22 -37.63 5.31 51.80
C LEU A 22 -36.66 6.37 51.30
N VAL A 23 -36.22 7.31 52.15
CA VAL A 23 -35.20 8.31 51.76
C VAL A 23 -33.87 7.62 51.45
N ALA A 24 -33.45 6.63 52.25
CA ALA A 24 -32.24 5.86 51.99
C ALA A 24 -32.31 5.07 50.66
N MET A 25 -33.47 4.48 50.33
CA MET A 25 -33.69 3.83 49.04
C MET A 25 -33.65 4.82 47.87
N VAL A 26 -34.28 5.99 48.00
CA VAL A 26 -34.27 7.00 46.95
C VAL A 26 -32.85 7.50 46.69
N VAL A 27 -32.07 7.77 47.74
CA VAL A 27 -30.66 8.16 47.62
C VAL A 27 -29.82 7.05 46.99
N ALA A 28 -30.02 5.79 47.40
CA ALA A 28 -29.32 4.64 46.82
C ALA A 28 -29.65 4.44 45.33
N VAL A 29 -30.90 4.69 44.91
CA VAL A 29 -31.31 4.62 43.50
C VAL A 29 -30.75 5.79 42.70
N THR A 30 -30.75 7.02 43.23
CA THR A 30 -30.22 8.18 42.51
C THR A 30 -28.69 8.15 42.37
N VAL A 31 -27.97 7.59 43.35
CA VAL A 31 -26.50 7.46 43.33
C VAL A 31 -26.08 6.18 42.58
N GLY A 32 -26.81 5.07 42.75
CA GLY A 32 -26.52 3.81 42.06
C GLY A 32 -26.75 3.85 40.54
N ASN A 33 -27.65 4.71 40.07
CA ASN A 33 -27.95 4.85 38.63
C ASN A 33 -26.94 5.72 37.86
N GLN A 34 -26.04 6.43 38.56
CA GLN A 34 -24.93 7.16 37.93
C GLN A 34 -23.68 6.29 37.77
N ASN A 35 -23.37 5.42 38.74
CA ASN A 35 -22.19 4.56 38.70
C ASN A 35 -22.35 3.34 37.76
N GLY A 36 -23.55 2.77 37.66
CA GLY A 36 -23.79 1.60 36.80
C GLY A 36 -23.55 1.86 35.31
N MET A 37 -23.88 3.07 34.84
CA MET A 37 -23.66 3.44 33.43
C MET A 37 -22.17 3.70 33.13
N GLU A 38 -21.42 4.21 34.10
CA GLU A 38 -19.97 4.44 33.95
C GLU A 38 -19.18 3.12 33.98
N ASP A 39 -19.54 2.21 34.89
CA ASP A 39 -18.98 0.86 34.97
C ASP A 39 -19.31 0.01 33.73
N ASP A 40 -20.53 0.12 33.19
CA ASP A 40 -20.92 -0.57 31.96
C ASP A 40 -20.20 -0.03 30.71
N ILE A 41 -19.95 1.29 30.66
CA ILE A 41 -19.14 1.90 29.59
C ILE A 41 -17.68 1.45 29.69
N GLU A 42 -17.11 1.39 30.90
CA GLU A 42 -15.72 0.95 31.10
C GLU A 42 -15.54 -0.55 30.80
N ASN A 43 -16.48 -1.40 31.21
CA ASN A 43 -16.46 -2.84 30.92
C ASN A 43 -16.62 -3.13 29.42
N ASN A 44 -17.52 -2.42 28.73
CA ASN A 44 -17.64 -2.54 27.27
C ASN A 44 -16.36 -2.09 26.56
N ARG A 45 -15.72 -1.00 27.02
CA ARG A 45 -14.43 -0.55 26.48
C ARG A 45 -13.33 -1.60 26.68
N LYS A 46 -13.22 -2.19 27.87
CA LYS A 46 -12.23 -3.25 28.17
C LYS A 46 -12.44 -4.50 27.31
N ASN A 47 -13.69 -4.94 27.16
CA ASN A 47 -14.03 -6.08 26.31
C ASN A 47 -13.72 -5.80 24.83
N HIS A 48 -13.99 -4.56 24.39
CA HIS A 48 -13.71 -4.13 23.03
C HIS A 48 -12.20 -4.07 22.72
N VAL A 49 -11.41 -3.50 23.63
CA VAL A 49 -9.95 -3.48 23.52
C VAL A 49 -9.42 -4.92 23.45
N ALA A 50 -9.92 -5.82 24.31
CA ALA A 50 -9.53 -7.22 24.30
C ALA A 50 -9.89 -7.95 22.98
N SER A 51 -11.05 -7.67 22.37
CA SER A 51 -11.41 -8.26 21.07
C SER A 51 -10.56 -7.71 19.93
N THR A 52 -10.24 -6.42 19.96
CA THR A 52 -9.39 -5.75 18.96
C THR A 52 -7.97 -6.33 18.99
N VAL A 53 -7.38 -6.43 20.18
CA VAL A 53 -6.04 -7.03 20.38
C VAL A 53 -5.98 -8.47 19.86
N ARG A 54 -7.02 -9.28 20.11
CA ARG A 54 -7.08 -10.65 19.57
C ARG A 54 -7.17 -10.69 18.05
N ALA A 55 -7.93 -9.78 17.44
CA ALA A 55 -8.02 -9.68 15.99
C ALA A 55 -6.66 -9.30 15.37
N VAL A 56 -5.97 -8.33 15.96
CA VAL A 56 -4.60 -7.94 15.58
C VAL A 56 -3.62 -9.11 15.71
N GLN A 57 -3.63 -9.83 16.84
CA GLN A 57 -2.77 -11.00 17.06
C GLN A 57 -3.01 -12.12 16.03
N THR A 58 -4.26 -12.29 15.61
CA THR A 58 -4.64 -13.30 14.61
C THR A 58 -4.09 -12.91 13.25
N ILE A 59 -4.26 -11.65 12.83
CA ILE A 59 -3.74 -11.15 11.56
C ILE A 59 -2.22 -11.13 11.54
N CYS A 60 -1.56 -10.75 12.63
CA CYS A 60 -0.11 -10.75 12.72
C CYS A 60 0.49 -12.15 12.92
N HIS A 61 -0.31 -13.22 12.98
CA HIS A 61 0.20 -14.58 13.18
C HIS A 61 1.21 -15.05 12.11
N PRO A 62 0.93 -14.92 10.79
CA PRO A 62 1.89 -15.30 9.75
C PRO A 62 3.08 -14.34 9.60
N ALA A 63 3.09 -13.20 10.30
CA ALA A 63 4.09 -12.16 10.12
C ALA A 63 5.46 -12.55 10.71
N GLU A 64 6.53 -12.27 9.97
CA GLU A 64 7.91 -12.50 10.41
C GLU A 64 8.29 -11.59 11.59
N TYR A 65 7.98 -10.30 11.48
CA TYR A 65 8.20 -9.29 12.53
C TYR A 65 6.93 -9.09 13.35
N LYS A 66 6.46 -10.17 14.00
CA LYS A 66 5.17 -10.23 14.68
C LYS A 66 4.94 -9.11 15.70
N LYS A 67 5.92 -8.82 16.56
CA LYS A 67 5.78 -7.77 17.58
C LYS A 67 5.61 -6.39 16.96
N GLU A 68 6.39 -6.07 15.93
CA GLU A 68 6.27 -4.81 15.21
C GLU A 68 4.94 -4.70 14.46
N CYS A 69 4.41 -5.82 13.95
CA CYS A 69 3.06 -5.89 13.37
C CYS A 69 2.00 -5.53 14.42
N GLU A 70 2.03 -6.20 15.57
CA GLU A 70 1.06 -5.98 16.65
C GLU A 70 1.14 -4.54 17.17
N ASP A 71 2.34 -4.04 17.48
CA ASP A 71 2.55 -2.68 18.00
C ASP A 71 2.07 -1.61 16.99
N ALA A 72 2.31 -1.82 15.70
CA ALA A 72 1.92 -0.88 14.65
C ALA A 72 0.40 -0.82 14.42
N LEU A 73 -0.32 -1.93 14.62
CA LEU A 73 -1.76 -2.01 14.38
C LEU A 73 -2.59 -1.68 15.62
N THR A 74 -2.10 -2.00 16.81
CA THR A 74 -2.87 -1.91 18.07
C THR A 74 -3.40 -0.50 18.30
N SER A 75 -2.55 0.53 18.17
CA SER A 75 -2.96 1.92 18.44
C SER A 75 -4.08 2.42 17.51
N GLU A 76 -4.00 2.11 16.22
CA GLU A 76 -4.96 2.59 15.20
C GLU A 76 -6.24 1.73 15.17
N ALA A 77 -6.13 0.43 15.45
CA ALA A 77 -7.25 -0.49 15.53
C ALA A 77 -8.10 -0.26 16.78
N GLU A 78 -7.47 0.02 17.94
CA GLU A 78 -8.15 0.32 19.20
C GLU A 78 -8.94 1.62 19.13
N ALA A 79 -8.39 2.67 18.48
CA ALA A 79 -9.05 3.96 18.35
C ALA A 79 -10.41 3.87 17.64
N ASN A 80 -10.54 2.92 16.71
CA ASN A 80 -11.71 2.75 15.86
C ASN A 80 -12.47 1.44 16.10
N ASN A 81 -12.10 0.71 17.16
CA ASN A 81 -12.78 -0.52 17.55
C ASN A 81 -12.83 -1.56 16.41
N VAL A 82 -11.72 -1.72 15.67
CA VAL A 82 -11.69 -2.50 14.42
C VAL A 82 -11.36 -3.96 14.68
N THR A 83 -12.26 -4.85 14.29
CA THR A 83 -12.07 -6.30 14.35
C THR A 83 -12.15 -6.97 12.97
N ASP A 84 -12.57 -6.23 11.95
CA ASP A 84 -12.71 -6.73 10.58
C ASP A 84 -11.34 -6.86 9.88
N PRO A 85 -10.99 -8.02 9.31
CA PRO A 85 -9.68 -8.22 8.68
C PRO A 85 -9.37 -7.31 7.50
N LYS A 86 -10.39 -6.96 6.69
CA LYS A 86 -10.20 -6.06 5.54
C LYS A 86 -9.87 -4.65 6.03
N GLU A 87 -10.56 -4.17 7.06
CA GLU A 87 -10.25 -2.87 7.67
C GLU A 87 -8.90 -2.87 8.39
N LEU A 88 -8.51 -3.97 9.03
CA LEU A 88 -7.18 -4.11 9.64
C LEU A 88 -6.04 -4.07 8.60
N ILE A 89 -6.22 -4.70 7.42
CA ILE A 89 -5.25 -4.62 6.32
C ILE A 89 -5.15 -3.19 5.77
N LYS A 90 -6.28 -2.48 5.63
CA LYS A 90 -6.27 -1.06 5.22
C LYS A 90 -5.52 -0.19 6.23
N ILE A 91 -5.75 -0.41 7.52
CA ILE A 91 -5.00 0.27 8.59
C ILE A 91 -3.51 -0.03 8.44
N ALA A 92 -3.12 -1.29 8.25
CA ALA A 92 -1.73 -1.70 8.07
C ALA A 92 -1.05 -0.91 6.94
N PHE A 93 -1.66 -0.84 5.76
CA PHE A 93 -1.11 -0.09 4.63
C PHE A 93 -1.08 1.42 4.89
N ASN A 94 -2.10 2.00 5.50
CA ASN A 94 -2.09 3.42 5.84
C ASN A 94 -0.98 3.77 6.84
N VAL A 95 -0.76 2.93 7.86
CA VAL A 95 0.33 3.11 8.82
C VAL A 95 1.68 3.03 8.10
N THR A 96 1.86 2.06 7.20
CA THR A 96 3.10 1.94 6.40
C THR A 96 3.33 3.17 5.52
N ILE A 97 2.31 3.61 4.76
CA ILE A 97 2.39 4.82 3.91
C ILE A 97 2.80 6.04 4.75
N LYS A 98 2.15 6.23 5.91
CA LYS A 98 2.44 7.34 6.81
C LYS A 98 3.87 7.28 7.34
N LYS A 99 4.33 6.10 7.79
CA LYS A 99 5.71 5.89 8.25
C LYS A 99 6.74 6.22 7.17
N ILE A 100 6.56 5.73 5.94
CA ILE A 100 7.45 6.04 4.80
C ILE A 100 7.47 7.55 4.55
N GLY A 101 6.28 8.17 4.46
CA GLY A 101 6.16 9.60 4.18
C GLY A 101 6.77 10.50 5.27
N ASP A 102 6.63 10.13 6.54
CA ASP A 102 7.21 10.88 7.66
C ASP A 102 8.73 10.68 7.73
N LYS A 103 9.22 9.45 7.52
CA LYS A 103 10.66 9.16 7.49
C LYS A 103 11.38 9.85 6.34
N LEU A 104 10.74 9.96 5.17
CA LEU A 104 11.27 10.75 4.07
C LEU A 104 11.47 12.23 4.42
N LYS A 105 10.58 12.83 5.24
CA LYS A 105 10.75 14.24 5.65
C LYS A 105 11.97 14.43 6.54
N GLU A 106 12.31 13.43 7.35
CA GLU A 106 13.52 13.43 8.19
C GLU A 106 14.80 13.45 7.32
N THR A 107 14.77 12.90 6.11
CA THR A 107 15.94 12.89 5.19
C THR A 107 16.31 14.27 4.64
N ASN A 108 15.38 15.24 4.65
CA ASN A 108 15.65 16.62 4.26
C ASN A 108 16.59 17.35 5.24
N LEU A 109 16.96 16.72 6.36
CA LEU A 109 17.84 17.27 7.40
C LEU A 109 19.31 16.82 7.24
N MET A 110 19.63 16.06 6.19
CA MET A 110 20.97 15.51 5.98
C MET A 110 21.90 16.50 5.25
N GLU A 111 22.26 17.62 5.87
CA GLU A 111 23.17 18.63 5.27
C GLU A 111 24.53 18.04 4.83
N GLU A 112 25.00 16.97 5.49
CA GLU A 112 26.23 16.27 5.12
C GLU A 112 26.14 15.53 3.78
N VAL A 113 24.93 15.09 3.40
CA VAL A 113 24.67 14.41 2.13
C VAL A 113 24.83 15.37 0.95
N GLU A 114 24.54 16.65 1.14
CA GLU A 114 24.68 17.65 0.08
C GLU A 114 26.13 17.93 -0.32
N LYS A 115 27.10 17.55 0.54
CA LYS A 115 28.54 17.76 0.31
C LYS A 115 29.18 16.70 -0.58
N ASP A 116 28.61 15.50 -0.63
CA ASP A 116 29.07 14.42 -1.52
C ASP A 116 28.10 14.26 -2.70
N PRO A 117 28.52 14.57 -3.95
CA PRO A 117 27.65 14.49 -5.11
C PRO A 117 27.00 13.12 -5.31
N ARG A 118 27.71 12.04 -4.93
CA ARG A 118 27.21 10.67 -5.06
C ARG A 118 26.14 10.36 -4.01
N SER A 119 26.36 10.72 -2.74
CA SER A 119 25.33 10.62 -1.70
C SER A 119 24.11 11.48 -2.02
N LYS A 120 24.30 12.66 -2.59
CA LYS A 120 23.18 13.52 -3.01
C LYS A 120 22.34 12.86 -4.11
N ASP A 121 22.97 12.33 -5.16
CA ASP A 121 22.27 11.62 -6.25
C ASP A 121 21.57 10.35 -5.74
N ALA A 122 22.19 9.62 -4.82
CA ALA A 122 21.60 8.48 -4.13
C ALA A 122 20.35 8.88 -3.32
N LEU A 123 20.42 10.00 -2.59
CA LEU A 123 19.28 10.50 -1.83
C LEU A 123 18.12 10.96 -2.73
N ASP A 124 18.42 11.67 -3.81
CA ASP A 124 17.41 12.08 -4.79
C ASP A 124 16.75 10.87 -5.46
N THR A 125 17.53 9.84 -5.77
CA THR A 125 17.04 8.56 -6.28
C THR A 125 16.16 7.85 -5.26
N CYS A 126 16.61 7.79 -3.99
CA CYS A 126 15.83 7.18 -2.92
C CYS A 126 14.47 7.88 -2.73
N LYS A 127 14.43 9.22 -2.75
CA LYS A 127 13.18 9.98 -2.65
C LYS A 127 12.19 9.61 -3.75
N GLN A 128 12.67 9.44 -4.99
CA GLN A 128 11.84 8.98 -6.10
C GLN A 128 11.33 7.55 -5.89
N LEU A 129 12.22 6.63 -5.50
CA LEU A 129 11.86 5.25 -5.21
C LEU A 129 10.82 5.13 -4.10
N MET A 130 10.92 5.95 -3.06
CA MET A 130 9.94 5.92 -1.97
C MET A 130 8.58 6.47 -2.38
N ASP A 131 8.55 7.49 -3.24
CA ASP A 131 7.31 7.98 -3.85
C ASP A 131 6.65 6.93 -4.76
N LEU A 132 7.45 6.13 -5.49
CA LEU A 132 6.94 4.96 -6.21
C LEU A 132 6.42 3.87 -5.27
N SER A 133 7.15 3.57 -4.18
CA SER A 133 6.74 2.61 -3.14
C SER A 133 5.40 2.98 -2.51
N ILE A 134 5.21 4.25 -2.14
CA ILE A 134 3.92 4.78 -1.66
C ILE A 134 2.83 4.57 -2.71
N GLY A 135 3.14 4.80 -3.99
CA GLY A 135 2.21 4.56 -5.10
C GLY A 135 1.74 3.11 -5.19
N GLU A 136 2.61 2.14 -4.95
CA GLU A 136 2.26 0.71 -4.93
C GLU A 136 1.38 0.34 -3.73
N PHE A 137 1.61 0.92 -2.55
CA PHE A 137 0.70 0.76 -1.41
C PHE A 137 -0.69 1.34 -1.69
N ILE A 138 -0.77 2.52 -2.33
CA ILE A 138 -2.04 3.14 -2.70
C ILE A 138 -2.80 2.26 -3.71
N LYS A 139 -2.12 1.72 -4.73
CA LYS A 139 -2.74 0.77 -5.66
C LYS A 139 -3.27 -0.48 -4.95
N SER A 140 -2.53 -0.98 -3.95
CA SER A 140 -2.96 -2.10 -3.11
C SER A 140 -4.23 -1.78 -2.32
N LEU A 141 -4.36 -0.55 -1.80
CA LEU A 141 -5.57 -0.06 -1.14
C LEU A 141 -6.75 0.08 -2.11
N ASP A 142 -6.54 0.67 -3.29
CA ASP A 142 -7.59 0.88 -4.30
C ASP A 142 -8.17 -0.47 -4.77
N GLY A 143 -7.31 -1.48 -4.94
CA GLY A 143 -7.74 -2.84 -5.26
C GLY A 143 -8.68 -3.47 -4.23
N MET A 144 -8.64 -3.02 -2.96
CA MET A 144 -9.49 -3.54 -1.88
C MET A 144 -10.92 -2.96 -1.87
N GLY A 145 -11.22 -1.95 -2.68
CA GLY A 145 -12.51 -1.26 -2.69
C GLY A 145 -13.68 -2.16 -3.10
N GLU A 146 -13.62 -2.76 -4.28
CA GLU A 146 -14.68 -3.58 -4.88
C GLU A 146 -14.43 -5.07 -4.63
N PHE A 147 -14.97 -5.61 -3.54
CA PHE A 147 -14.78 -7.01 -3.17
C PHE A 147 -15.82 -7.89 -3.88
N HIS A 148 -15.45 -8.47 -5.00
CA HIS A 148 -16.19 -9.58 -5.62
C HIS A 148 -15.45 -10.89 -5.39
N LEU A 149 -16.12 -11.88 -4.79
CA LEU A 149 -15.55 -13.21 -4.50
C LEU A 149 -15.00 -13.91 -5.75
N GLN A 150 -15.49 -13.55 -6.94
CA GLN A 150 -15.03 -14.10 -8.22
C GLN A 150 -13.66 -13.55 -8.66
N ASP A 151 -13.27 -12.37 -8.16
CA ASP A 151 -12.01 -11.71 -8.50
C ASP A 151 -10.99 -11.78 -7.35
N LEU A 152 -11.26 -12.57 -6.30
CA LEU A 152 -10.45 -12.63 -5.09
C LEU A 152 -9.00 -13.06 -5.38
N ASP A 153 -8.82 -14.12 -6.19
CA ASP A 153 -7.49 -14.60 -6.55
C ASP A 153 -6.69 -13.53 -7.32
N LYS A 154 -7.36 -12.84 -8.26
CA LYS A 154 -6.76 -11.75 -9.05
C LYS A 154 -6.41 -10.55 -8.17
N PHE A 155 -7.29 -10.21 -7.23
CA PHE A 155 -7.05 -9.15 -6.25
C PHE A 155 -5.83 -9.49 -5.39
N LEU A 156 -5.75 -10.68 -4.82
CA LEU A 156 -4.63 -11.11 -3.96
C LEU A 156 -3.31 -11.18 -4.73
N MET A 157 -3.34 -11.67 -5.97
CA MET A 157 -2.18 -11.64 -6.87
C MET A 157 -1.71 -10.21 -7.12
N ASN A 158 -2.62 -9.28 -7.41
CA ASN A 158 -2.25 -7.89 -7.66
C ASN A 158 -1.65 -7.23 -6.41
N VAL A 159 -2.26 -7.42 -5.24
CA VAL A 159 -1.71 -6.90 -3.97
C VAL A 159 -0.33 -7.48 -3.70
N LYS A 160 -0.13 -8.79 -3.92
CA LYS A 160 1.18 -9.42 -3.81
C LYS A 160 2.21 -8.78 -4.74
N VAL A 161 1.84 -8.51 -6.00
CA VAL A 161 2.74 -7.86 -6.98
C VAL A 161 3.11 -6.44 -6.54
N TRP A 162 2.13 -5.63 -6.17
CA TRP A 162 2.37 -4.24 -5.75
C TRP A 162 3.20 -4.17 -4.47
N LEU A 163 2.95 -5.04 -3.49
CA LEU A 163 3.75 -5.11 -2.26
C LEU A 163 5.21 -5.52 -2.53
N ASN A 164 5.44 -6.52 -3.38
CA ASN A 164 6.81 -6.89 -3.76
C ASN A 164 7.53 -5.73 -4.45
N GLY A 165 6.84 -5.01 -5.33
CA GLY A 165 7.37 -3.79 -5.94
C GLY A 165 7.71 -2.71 -4.91
N ALA A 166 6.82 -2.48 -3.94
CA ALA A 166 7.03 -1.51 -2.87
C ALA A 166 8.29 -1.80 -2.03
N VAL A 167 8.50 -3.08 -1.67
CA VAL A 167 9.70 -3.54 -0.95
C VAL A 167 10.95 -3.39 -1.81
N THR A 168 10.88 -3.81 -3.08
CA THR A 168 12.01 -3.70 -4.01
C THR A 168 12.48 -2.25 -4.17
N TYR A 169 11.56 -1.28 -4.16
CA TYR A 169 11.93 0.14 -4.18
C TYR A 169 12.64 0.60 -2.89
N MET A 170 12.29 0.03 -1.73
CA MET A 170 13.00 0.29 -0.46
C MET A 170 14.42 -0.27 -0.49
N ASP A 171 14.59 -1.51 -0.93
CA ASP A 171 15.91 -2.13 -1.09
C ASP A 171 16.76 -1.36 -2.10
N THR A 172 16.21 -1.04 -3.27
CA THR A 172 16.92 -0.28 -4.32
C THR A 172 17.34 1.11 -3.82
N CYS A 173 16.54 1.74 -2.95
CA CYS A 173 16.93 3.01 -2.33
C CYS A 173 18.20 2.83 -1.50
N VAL A 174 18.25 1.81 -0.64
CA VAL A 174 19.38 1.54 0.25
C VAL A 174 20.62 1.17 -0.57
N ASP A 175 20.47 0.30 -1.57
CA ASP A 175 21.53 -0.10 -2.50
C ASP A 175 22.09 1.11 -3.26
N GLY A 176 21.27 2.14 -3.47
CA GLY A 176 21.69 3.37 -4.12
C GLY A 176 22.81 4.12 -3.40
N PHE A 177 23.01 3.86 -2.10
CA PHE A 177 24.08 4.44 -1.30
C PHE A 177 25.35 3.58 -1.26
N GLU A 178 25.41 2.46 -1.97
CA GLU A 178 26.64 1.67 -2.05
C GLU A 178 27.81 2.49 -2.60
N ASN A 179 28.98 2.31 -1.98
CA ASN A 179 30.21 3.03 -2.28
C ASN A 179 30.12 4.57 -2.13
N THR A 180 29.17 5.07 -1.34
CA THR A 180 29.19 6.46 -0.88
C THR A 180 30.19 6.64 0.27
N THR A 181 30.65 7.86 0.48
CA THR A 181 31.68 8.18 1.49
C THR A 181 31.11 8.63 2.84
N THR A 182 29.78 8.73 2.92
CA THR A 182 29.04 9.28 4.08
C THR A 182 28.22 8.19 4.78
N ASP A 183 27.82 8.43 6.03
CA ASP A 183 26.91 7.55 6.78
C ASP A 183 25.45 7.56 6.27
N ALA A 184 25.18 8.24 5.16
CA ALA A 184 23.83 8.42 4.62
C ALA A 184 23.13 7.11 4.29
N GLY A 185 23.86 6.13 3.72
CA GLY A 185 23.29 4.82 3.40
C GLY A 185 22.83 4.07 4.65
N GLN A 186 23.64 4.09 5.72
CA GLN A 186 23.30 3.46 6.98
C GLN A 186 22.11 4.14 7.65
N LYS A 187 22.11 5.48 7.69
CA LYS A 187 20.98 6.26 8.20
C LYS A 187 19.71 6.00 7.39
N MET A 188 19.80 5.91 6.07
CA MET A 188 18.65 5.61 5.22
C MET A 188 18.11 4.21 5.47
N LYS A 189 19.00 3.21 5.59
CA LYS A 189 18.62 1.85 5.97
C LYS A 189 17.85 1.84 7.29
N GLU A 190 18.38 2.50 8.32
CA GLU A 190 17.72 2.61 9.63
C GLU A 190 16.35 3.30 9.55
N LEU A 191 16.23 4.36 8.76
CA LEU A 191 14.96 5.06 8.53
C LEU A 191 13.91 4.16 7.86
N LEU A 192 14.33 3.30 6.93
CA LEU A 192 13.43 2.44 6.15
C LEU A 192 13.17 1.07 6.78
N THR A 193 14.00 0.60 7.71
CA THR A 193 13.90 -0.74 8.32
C THR A 193 12.49 -1.05 8.81
N SER A 194 11.87 -0.16 9.59
CA SER A 194 10.52 -0.41 10.10
C SER A 194 9.48 -0.50 8.97
N SER A 195 9.63 0.29 7.91
CA SER A 195 8.75 0.23 6.74
C SER A 195 8.95 -1.08 5.98
N MET A 196 10.18 -1.54 5.81
CA MET A 196 10.50 -2.83 5.17
C MET A 196 9.93 -4.00 5.98
N HIS A 197 10.09 -4.01 7.31
CA HIS A 197 9.51 -5.02 8.20
C HIS A 197 7.99 -5.07 8.10
N MET A 198 7.33 -3.90 8.15
CA MET A 198 5.87 -3.82 8.01
C MET A 198 5.38 -4.31 6.64
N SER A 199 6.15 -4.03 5.59
CA SER A 199 5.84 -4.48 4.23
C SER A 199 5.99 -6.01 4.10
N SER A 200 7.06 -6.58 4.68
CA SER A 200 7.25 -8.04 4.78
C SER A 200 6.10 -8.70 5.54
N ASN A 201 5.73 -8.14 6.70
CA ASN A 201 4.59 -8.61 7.48
C ASN A 201 3.29 -8.60 6.66
N ALA A 202 3.01 -7.52 5.93
CA ALA A 202 1.81 -7.43 5.11
C ALA A 202 1.83 -8.43 3.95
N LEU A 203 2.99 -8.68 3.33
CA LEU A 203 3.14 -9.69 2.29
C LEU A 203 2.89 -11.10 2.83
N ALA A 204 3.37 -11.41 4.04
CA ALA A 204 3.12 -12.68 4.71
C ALA A 204 1.62 -12.87 5.01
N ILE A 205 0.95 -11.84 5.52
CA ILE A 205 -0.50 -11.83 5.77
C ILE A 205 -1.30 -12.11 4.50
N ILE A 206 -0.99 -11.39 3.42
CA ILE A 206 -1.69 -11.54 2.14
C ILE A 206 -1.43 -12.92 1.53
N SER A 207 -0.20 -13.45 1.69
CA SER A 207 0.14 -14.78 1.19
C SER A 207 -0.59 -15.88 1.96
N ASP A 208 -0.61 -15.83 3.28
CA ASP A 208 -1.34 -16.77 4.14
C ASP A 208 -2.85 -16.76 3.85
N PHE A 209 -3.41 -15.56 3.66
CA PHE A 209 -4.81 -15.43 3.27
C PHE A 209 -5.09 -16.03 1.88
N ALA A 210 -4.20 -15.81 0.90
CA ALA A 210 -4.32 -16.40 -0.43
C ALA A 210 -4.25 -17.93 -0.39
N ASP A 211 -3.33 -18.48 0.40
CA ASP A 211 -3.18 -19.92 0.56
C ASP A 211 -4.45 -20.53 1.20
N THR A 212 -4.98 -19.90 2.26
CA THR A 212 -6.23 -20.33 2.91
C THR A 212 -7.44 -20.32 1.96
N VAL A 213 -7.58 -19.27 1.15
CA VAL A 213 -8.66 -19.17 0.14
C VAL A 213 -8.53 -20.27 -0.90
N SER A 214 -7.31 -20.54 -1.36
CA SER A 214 -7.02 -21.59 -2.34
C SER A 214 -7.37 -22.98 -1.79
N ASP A 215 -7.01 -23.28 -0.54
CA ASP A 215 -7.31 -24.54 0.15
C ASP A 215 -8.82 -24.75 0.34
N TRP A 216 -9.58 -23.69 0.62
CA TRP A 216 -11.04 -23.75 0.72
C TRP A 216 -11.71 -23.97 -0.63
N ASN A 217 -11.22 -23.33 -1.70
CA ASN A 217 -11.68 -23.60 -3.06
C ASN A 217 -11.40 -25.05 -3.44
N VAL A 218 -10.22 -25.59 -3.11
CA VAL A 218 -9.88 -27.01 -3.31
C VAL A 218 -10.79 -27.91 -2.50
N THR A 219 -11.01 -27.65 -1.21
CA THR A 219 -11.85 -28.49 -0.34
C THR A 219 -13.32 -28.52 -0.78
N LYS A 220 -13.84 -27.40 -1.28
CA LYS A 220 -15.19 -27.32 -1.89
C LYS A 220 -15.24 -27.99 -3.26
N PHE A 221 -14.13 -28.02 -3.99
CA PHE A 221 -13.97 -28.61 -5.32
C PHE A 221 -13.64 -30.11 -5.30
N LEU A 222 -13.09 -30.66 -4.21
CA LEU A 222 -12.86 -32.11 -4.04
C LEU A 222 -14.16 -32.93 -3.95
N GLY A 223 -15.34 -32.28 -3.98
CA GLY A 223 -16.62 -32.91 -4.31
C GLY A 223 -16.87 -33.15 -5.82
N ARG A 224 -16.09 -32.56 -6.75
CA ARG A 224 -16.19 -32.74 -8.21
C ARG A 224 -14.84 -32.55 -8.93
N ARG A 225 -14.15 -33.69 -9.10
CA ARG A 225 -13.13 -34.10 -10.08
C ARG A 225 -12.77 -33.13 -11.25
N LEU A 226 -11.48 -32.81 -11.39
CA LEU A 226 -10.50 -33.24 -12.42
C LEU A 226 -9.49 -32.11 -12.72
N LEU A 227 -8.21 -32.45 -12.53
CA LEU A 227 -7.05 -31.69 -12.98
C LEU A 227 -7.15 -31.42 -14.49
N HIS A 228 -7.34 -30.16 -14.86
CA HIS A 228 -7.06 -29.70 -16.21
C HIS A 228 -5.71 -28.98 -16.14
N ASP A 229 -4.69 -29.69 -16.60
CA ASP A 229 -3.34 -29.17 -16.80
C ASP A 229 -3.37 -28.18 -17.96
N SER A 230 -3.63 -26.91 -17.67
CA SER A 230 -3.27 -25.83 -18.59
C SER A 230 -1.91 -25.32 -18.15
N GLU A 231 -0.88 -25.61 -18.94
CA GLU A 231 0.54 -25.23 -18.81
C GLU A 231 0.81 -23.71 -18.67
N THR A 232 -0.22 -22.90 -18.46
CA THR A 232 -0.15 -21.45 -18.54
C THR A 232 -0.95 -20.84 -17.39
N PRO A 233 -0.31 -20.09 -16.49
CA PRO A 233 -0.99 -19.44 -15.38
C PRO A 233 -2.17 -18.57 -15.83
N SER A 234 -3.20 -18.44 -15.00
CA SER A 234 -4.41 -17.64 -15.29
C SER A 234 -4.16 -16.15 -15.54
N TRP A 235 -2.99 -15.62 -15.15
CA TRP A 235 -2.55 -14.26 -15.46
C TRP A 235 -1.98 -14.10 -16.88
N VAL A 236 -1.72 -15.20 -17.58
CA VAL A 236 -1.24 -15.22 -18.97
C VAL A 236 -2.45 -15.29 -19.91
N ASP A 237 -2.93 -14.12 -20.32
CA ASP A 237 -3.99 -14.02 -21.34
C ASP A 237 -3.39 -14.26 -22.74
N HIS A 238 -3.45 -15.52 -23.22
CA HIS A 238 -2.96 -15.93 -24.54
C HIS A 238 -3.53 -15.13 -25.71
N ARG A 239 -4.70 -14.50 -25.52
CA ARG A 239 -5.36 -13.73 -26.57
C ARG A 239 -4.56 -12.48 -26.95
N ARG A 240 -3.87 -11.86 -26.00
CA ARG A 240 -3.04 -10.66 -26.25
C ARG A 240 -1.72 -10.98 -26.95
N LEU A 241 -1.17 -12.18 -26.73
CA LEU A 241 0.09 -12.60 -27.36
C LEU A 241 -0.10 -13.00 -28.84
N LEU A 242 -1.30 -13.45 -29.23
CA LEU A 242 -1.62 -13.81 -30.62
C LEU A 242 -2.15 -12.64 -31.46
N ASP A 243 -2.81 -11.65 -30.84
CA ASP A 243 -3.26 -10.44 -31.55
C ASP A 243 -2.10 -9.55 -32.02
N ALA A 244 -0.90 -9.69 -31.43
CA ALA A 244 0.31 -8.99 -31.84
C ALA A 244 0.84 -9.44 -33.23
N LYS A 245 0.45 -10.64 -33.71
CA LYS A 245 0.90 -11.17 -35.00
C LYS A 245 -0.08 -10.88 -36.15
N THR A 246 -1.33 -10.53 -35.85
CA THR A 246 -2.41 -10.38 -36.85
C THR A 246 -3.02 -8.99 -36.95
N ASN A 247 -2.76 -8.08 -36.01
CA ASN A 247 -3.13 -6.67 -36.17
C ASN A 247 -1.89 -5.84 -36.47
N SER A 248 -1.53 -5.76 -37.75
CA SER A 248 -0.74 -4.64 -38.25
C SER A 248 -1.38 -3.34 -37.75
N PHE A 249 -0.67 -2.68 -36.83
CA PHE A 249 -1.02 -1.46 -36.11
C PHE A 249 -1.86 -0.49 -36.95
N LYS A 250 -3.19 -0.55 -36.76
CA LYS A 250 -4.18 0.31 -37.44
C LYS A 250 -4.55 1.54 -36.60
N HIS A 251 -3.72 1.89 -35.62
CA HIS A 251 -3.93 3.06 -34.78
C HIS A 251 -3.13 4.23 -35.34
N LYS A 252 -3.83 5.32 -35.63
CA LYS A 252 -3.23 6.59 -36.04
C LYS A 252 -2.31 7.07 -34.91
N PRO A 253 -1.03 7.39 -35.18
CA PRO A 253 -0.15 7.93 -34.16
C PRO A 253 -0.65 9.29 -33.68
N ASP A 254 -0.55 9.54 -32.37
CA ASP A 254 -0.89 10.83 -31.78
C ASP A 254 0.25 11.83 -32.00
N VAL A 255 1.50 11.35 -31.92
CA VAL A 255 2.72 12.14 -32.19
C VAL A 255 3.73 11.30 -32.96
N THR A 256 4.32 11.91 -33.98
CA THR A 256 5.42 11.33 -34.77
C THR A 256 6.74 12.02 -34.46
N VAL A 257 7.75 11.24 -34.08
CA VAL A 257 9.13 11.68 -33.82
C VAL A 257 10.00 11.37 -35.02
N ALA A 258 10.68 12.39 -35.56
CA ALA A 258 11.60 12.21 -36.69
C ALA A 258 12.78 13.19 -36.63
N LEU A 259 14.01 12.64 -36.66
CA LEU A 259 15.25 13.44 -36.61
C LEU A 259 15.40 14.36 -37.84
N ASP A 260 14.90 13.93 -38.99
CA ASP A 260 14.94 14.67 -40.26
C ASP A 260 13.92 15.82 -40.32
N GLY A 261 13.06 15.96 -39.31
CA GLY A 261 11.99 16.97 -39.27
C GLY A 261 10.75 16.62 -40.10
N SER A 262 10.64 15.39 -40.61
CA SER A 262 9.45 14.90 -41.34
C SER A 262 8.30 14.46 -40.43
N GLY A 263 8.47 14.60 -39.12
CA GLY A 263 7.49 14.29 -38.07
C GLY A 263 7.01 15.55 -37.35
N ASP A 264 6.23 15.37 -36.29
CA ASP A 264 5.70 16.46 -35.48
C ASP A 264 6.74 17.07 -34.53
N VAL A 265 7.73 16.27 -34.12
CA VAL A 265 8.80 16.63 -33.17
C VAL A 265 10.11 15.95 -33.54
N LYS A 266 11.23 16.49 -33.05
CA LYS A 266 12.57 15.96 -33.36
C LYS A 266 13.11 15.01 -32.30
N SER A 267 12.67 15.14 -31.04
CA SER A 267 13.11 14.29 -29.93
C SER A 267 11.96 13.57 -29.26
N ILE A 268 12.29 12.45 -28.61
CA ILE A 268 11.32 11.65 -27.86
C ILE A 268 10.89 12.39 -26.59
N ASN A 269 11.82 13.10 -25.95
CA ASN A 269 11.49 13.96 -24.80
C ASN A 269 10.48 15.07 -25.15
N GLU A 270 10.56 15.66 -26.34
CA GLU A 270 9.56 16.63 -26.79
C GLU A 270 8.19 15.96 -27.00
N ALA A 271 8.16 14.73 -27.53
CA ALA A 271 6.93 13.96 -27.66
C ALA A 271 6.27 13.68 -26.31
N LEU A 272 7.07 13.38 -25.27
CA LEU A 272 6.58 13.13 -23.92
C LEU A 272 5.88 14.34 -23.30
N THR A 273 6.30 15.56 -23.62
CA THR A 273 5.61 16.78 -23.12
C THR A 273 4.18 16.92 -23.65
N LYS A 274 3.84 16.24 -24.75
CA LYS A 274 2.50 16.25 -25.35
C LYS A 274 1.59 15.16 -24.78
N VAL A 275 2.11 14.27 -23.93
CA VAL A 275 1.35 13.18 -23.32
C VAL A 275 0.39 13.77 -22.27
N PRO A 276 -0.92 13.54 -22.40
CA PRO A 276 -1.88 13.96 -21.38
C PRO A 276 -1.71 13.16 -20.08
N GLU A 277 -1.75 13.84 -18.94
CA GLU A 277 -1.69 13.20 -17.62
C GLU A 277 -2.92 12.31 -17.37
N LYS A 278 -2.70 11.13 -16.78
CA LYS A 278 -3.75 10.19 -16.33
C LYS A 278 -4.78 9.82 -17.41
N SER A 279 -4.37 9.76 -18.68
CA SER A 279 -5.24 9.35 -19.78
C SER A 279 -5.65 7.89 -19.70
N LYS A 280 -6.96 7.63 -19.88
CA LYS A 280 -7.52 6.28 -20.05
C LYS A 280 -7.29 5.69 -21.45
N LYS A 281 -6.93 6.53 -22.42
CA LYS A 281 -6.67 6.11 -23.81
C LYS A 281 -5.17 5.97 -24.04
N PRO A 282 -4.73 4.96 -24.80
CA PRO A 282 -3.33 4.84 -25.15
C PRO A 282 -2.89 6.05 -25.97
N PHE A 283 -1.73 6.61 -25.63
CA PHE A 283 -1.09 7.68 -26.38
C PHE A 283 0.08 7.11 -27.17
N ILE A 284 -0.03 7.14 -28.49
CA ILE A 284 0.88 6.42 -29.38
C ILE A 284 1.94 7.38 -29.93
N ILE A 285 3.18 7.15 -29.53
CA ILE A 285 4.36 7.85 -30.02
C ILE A 285 5.03 6.98 -31.07
N TYR A 286 4.98 7.44 -32.32
CA TYR A 286 5.64 6.77 -33.43
C TYR A 286 7.04 7.33 -33.65
N ILE A 287 8.05 6.46 -33.57
CA ILE A 287 9.47 6.83 -33.67
C ILE A 287 9.99 6.34 -35.01
N LYS A 288 10.35 7.27 -35.89
CA LYS A 288 10.94 6.93 -37.20
C LYS A 288 12.34 6.33 -37.05
N ALA A 289 12.87 5.79 -38.15
CA ALA A 289 14.23 5.29 -38.21
C ALA A 289 15.23 6.41 -37.86
N GLY A 290 16.16 6.11 -36.97
CA GLY A 290 17.13 7.07 -36.45
C GLY A 290 17.84 6.54 -35.21
N VAL A 291 19.00 7.15 -34.92
CA VAL A 291 19.73 6.95 -33.67
C VAL A 291 19.49 8.16 -32.78
N TYR A 292 18.69 7.97 -31.73
CA TYR A 292 18.27 8.98 -30.78
C TYR A 292 19.20 8.91 -29.56
N ALA A 293 20.17 9.83 -29.49
CA ALA A 293 21.07 9.96 -28.37
C ALA A 293 20.44 10.82 -27.27
N GLU A 294 19.48 10.26 -26.54
CA GLU A 294 18.76 10.92 -25.46
C GLU A 294 18.37 9.93 -24.36
N TYR A 295 18.16 10.43 -23.15
CA TYR A 295 17.60 9.67 -22.03
C TYR A 295 16.10 9.93 -21.96
N VAL A 296 15.30 8.88 -21.98
CA VAL A 296 13.84 8.97 -22.00
C VAL A 296 13.31 8.50 -20.65
N GLU A 297 12.54 9.35 -19.98
CA GLU A 297 11.99 9.05 -18.66
C GLU A 297 10.47 9.24 -18.66
N VAL A 298 9.73 8.14 -18.52
CA VAL A 298 8.26 8.19 -18.47
C VAL A 298 7.80 8.22 -17.02
N ASN A 299 7.31 9.38 -16.59
CA ASN A 299 6.84 9.62 -15.24
C ASN A 299 5.52 8.85 -14.95
N LYS A 300 5.28 8.45 -13.69
CA LYS A 300 4.05 7.81 -13.20
C LYS A 300 2.75 8.55 -13.57
N HIS A 301 2.80 9.86 -13.82
CA HIS A 301 1.64 10.67 -14.22
C HIS A 301 1.24 10.45 -15.69
N MET A 302 2.16 9.93 -16.52
CA MET A 302 1.95 9.62 -17.93
C MET A 302 1.45 8.18 -18.06
N THR A 303 0.13 8.00 -18.08
CA THR A 303 -0.47 6.66 -18.16
C THR A 303 -0.75 6.22 -19.59
N ASN A 304 -0.56 4.94 -19.89
CA ASN A 304 -0.86 4.32 -21.19
C ASN A 304 -0.07 4.89 -22.38
N VAL A 305 1.21 5.23 -22.18
CA VAL A 305 2.10 5.59 -23.30
C VAL A 305 2.49 4.34 -24.06
N VAL A 306 2.52 4.41 -25.39
CA VAL A 306 2.97 3.33 -26.27
C VAL A 306 4.00 3.88 -27.24
N PHE A 307 5.21 3.31 -27.19
CA PHE A 307 6.25 3.59 -28.19
C PHE A 307 6.17 2.56 -29.31
N VAL A 308 6.18 3.04 -30.55
CA VAL A 308 6.19 2.21 -31.76
C VAL A 308 7.32 2.67 -32.66
N GLY A 309 8.30 1.81 -32.91
CA GLY A 309 9.41 2.08 -33.83
C GLY A 309 9.15 1.59 -35.26
N GLU A 310 9.93 2.08 -36.22
CA GLU A 310 9.99 1.52 -37.59
C GLU A 310 10.70 0.16 -37.68
N GLY A 311 11.12 -0.37 -36.53
CA GLY A 311 11.69 -1.68 -36.30
C GLY A 311 12.92 -1.60 -35.38
N GLY A 312 13.13 -2.63 -34.56
CA GLY A 312 14.16 -2.65 -33.51
C GLY A 312 15.61 -2.45 -33.96
N LYS A 313 15.94 -2.54 -35.26
CA LYS A 313 17.27 -2.18 -35.80
C LYS A 313 17.33 -0.82 -36.51
N LYS A 314 16.18 -0.17 -36.72
CA LYS A 314 16.06 1.10 -37.44
C LYS A 314 15.88 2.28 -36.49
N SER A 315 15.11 2.09 -35.43
CA SER A 315 14.88 3.09 -34.38
C SER A 315 15.65 2.67 -33.14
N VAL A 316 16.75 3.35 -32.85
CA VAL A 316 17.65 3.02 -31.74
C VAL A 316 17.73 4.22 -30.79
N ILE A 317 17.44 3.99 -29.51
CA ILE A 317 17.65 4.98 -28.46
C ILE A 317 18.93 4.60 -27.73
N THR A 318 19.88 5.53 -27.60
CA THR A 318 21.21 5.27 -27.06
C THR A 318 21.58 6.23 -25.94
N GLY A 319 22.27 5.69 -24.94
CA GLY A 319 22.80 6.41 -23.78
C GLY A 319 24.18 5.87 -23.42
N ASN A 320 24.95 6.65 -22.67
CA ASN A 320 26.32 6.38 -22.23
C ASN A 320 26.53 6.53 -20.70
N LYS A 321 25.47 6.73 -19.91
CA LYS A 321 25.52 6.75 -18.44
C LYS A 321 25.92 5.38 -17.91
N ASN A 322 26.77 5.36 -16.89
CA ASN A 322 27.21 4.14 -16.24
C ASN A 322 27.60 4.40 -14.78
N PHE A 323 27.70 3.31 -14.01
CA PHE A 323 27.97 3.36 -12.57
C PHE A 323 29.41 3.77 -12.22
N ILE A 324 30.38 3.44 -13.08
CA ILE A 324 31.79 3.75 -12.85
C ILE A 324 32.00 5.27 -12.85
N ASP A 325 31.26 5.99 -13.68
CA ASP A 325 31.27 7.46 -13.75
C ASP A 325 30.51 8.13 -12.58
N GLY A 326 30.06 7.36 -11.58
CA GLY A 326 29.43 7.87 -10.36
C GLY A 326 27.91 8.07 -10.46
N ILE A 327 27.27 7.60 -11.54
CA ILE A 327 25.81 7.61 -11.68
C ILE A 327 25.21 6.38 -10.99
N ASN A 328 24.16 6.54 -10.19
CA ASN A 328 23.48 5.40 -9.60
C ASN A 328 22.96 4.43 -10.69
N THR A 329 23.09 3.12 -10.49
CA THR A 329 22.62 2.06 -11.41
C THR A 329 21.19 2.32 -11.89
N TYR A 330 20.30 2.76 -11.00
CA TYR A 330 18.91 3.10 -11.32
C TYR A 330 18.80 4.20 -12.41
N ARG A 331 19.71 5.18 -12.42
CA ARG A 331 19.74 6.30 -13.37
C ARG A 331 20.54 6.04 -14.64
N THR A 332 21.14 4.86 -14.78
CA THR A 332 21.92 4.50 -15.98
C THR A 332 21.04 4.08 -17.15
N ALA A 333 19.78 3.74 -16.91
CA ALA A 333 18.84 3.33 -17.94
C ALA A 333 18.69 4.40 -19.03
N THR A 334 18.86 4.01 -20.29
CA THR A 334 18.59 4.86 -21.46
C THR A 334 17.10 5.19 -21.58
N VAL A 335 16.24 4.23 -21.21
CA VAL A 335 14.79 4.39 -21.16
C VAL A 335 14.30 3.93 -19.79
N GLY A 336 13.91 4.88 -18.94
CA GLY A 336 13.29 4.65 -17.64
C GLY A 336 11.77 4.66 -17.75
N MET A 337 11.12 3.59 -17.28
CA MET A 337 9.67 3.47 -17.25
C MET A 337 9.21 3.17 -15.82
N TYR A 338 8.41 4.05 -15.23
CA TYR A 338 7.92 3.90 -13.86
C TYR A 338 6.42 3.57 -13.78
N LEU A 339 5.86 3.07 -14.89
CA LEU A 339 4.50 2.55 -14.99
C LEU A 339 4.44 1.43 -16.05
N LEU A 340 3.43 0.55 -15.93
CA LEU A 340 3.07 -0.45 -16.95
C LEU A 340 2.85 0.20 -18.33
N ILE A 341 3.87 0.10 -19.18
CA ILE A 341 3.87 0.48 -20.59
C ILE A 341 3.99 -0.78 -21.43
N HIS A 342 3.26 -0.84 -22.53
CA HIS A 342 3.51 -1.85 -23.57
C HIS A 342 4.41 -1.21 -24.62
N ALA A 343 5.71 -1.51 -24.57
CA ALA A 343 6.66 -1.10 -25.60
C ALA A 343 6.75 -2.20 -26.67
N TYR A 344 6.54 -1.84 -27.93
CA TYR A 344 6.72 -2.73 -29.07
C TYR A 344 7.80 -2.12 -29.97
N MET A 345 9.01 -2.70 -29.95
CA MET A 345 10.17 -2.25 -30.75
C MET A 345 10.35 -3.06 -32.03
#